data_AF-A0A2G6BQ72-F1
#
_entry.id   AF-A0A2G6BQ72-F1
#
_cell.length_a   1.000
_cell.length_b   1.000
_cell.length_c   1.000
_cell.angle_alpha   90.00
_cell.angle_beta   90.00
_cell.angle_gamma   90.00
#
_symmetry.space_group_name_H-M   'P 1'
#
loop_
_entity.id
_entity.type
_entity.pdbx_description
1 polymer ?
#
loop_
_entity_poly.entity_id
_entity_poly.type
_entity_poly.pdbx_seq_one_letter_code
_entity_poly.pdbx_strand_id
1 'polypeptide(L)'
;MSAVAANYEKFQELDTEVIAVSVDSQFVHKVWNDQELNKMAGKDVPFRMASDGAGHIGKAYGVYNEAAGVDFRGRFIIDPDGVIQAMEILTPPVGRKLGETLRQIKAFQHVRKTGGGEVCPAGWDEGKKVLKPGPALVANVWKEWNPKEDL
;
A
#
# COMPACT_ATOMS: atom_id res chain seq x y z
N MET A 1 -4.32 -10.62 -4.10
CA MET A 1 -3.97 -10.11 -5.44
C MET A 1 -5.22 -9.84 -6.27
N SER A 2 -6.20 -10.75 -6.34
CA SER A 2 -7.46 -10.54 -7.07
C SER A 2 -8.19 -9.24 -6.72
N ALA A 3 -8.31 -8.88 -5.44
CA ALA A 3 -8.93 -7.60 -5.03
C ALA A 3 -8.20 -6.37 -5.59
N VAL A 4 -6.86 -6.43 -5.70
CA VAL A 4 -6.04 -5.36 -6.29
C VAL A 4 -6.22 -5.34 -7.81
N ALA A 5 -6.22 -6.51 -8.46
CA ALA A 5 -6.44 -6.63 -9.90
C ALA A 5 -7.81 -6.07 -10.32
N ALA A 6 -8.86 -6.40 -9.56
CA ALA A 6 -10.22 -5.91 -9.79
C ALA A 6 -10.38 -4.39 -9.58
N ASN A 7 -9.45 -3.73 -8.89
CA ASN A 7 -9.51 -2.30 -8.56
C ASN A 7 -8.27 -1.53 -9.05
N TYR A 8 -7.54 -2.08 -10.01
CA TYR A 8 -6.27 -1.52 -10.46
C TYR A 8 -6.42 -0.11 -11.03
N GLU A 9 -7.55 0.19 -11.67
CA GLU A 9 -7.84 1.52 -12.21
C GLU A 9 -7.73 2.61 -11.12
N LYS A 10 -8.11 2.30 -9.87
CA LYS A 10 -8.03 3.24 -8.75
C LYS A 10 -6.59 3.61 -8.38
N PHE A 11 -5.63 2.75 -8.66
CA PHE A 11 -4.21 3.07 -8.49
C PHE A 11 -3.71 3.92 -9.66
N GLN A 12 -4.12 3.60 -10.88
CA GLN A 12 -3.77 4.36 -12.08
C GLN A 12 -4.30 5.80 -12.04
N GLU A 13 -5.54 6.00 -11.56
CA GLU A 13 -6.12 7.33 -11.30
C GLU A 13 -5.28 8.16 -10.32
N LEU A 14 -4.53 7.50 -9.44
CA LEU A 14 -3.61 8.11 -8.48
C LEU A 14 -2.16 8.12 -8.99
N ASP A 15 -1.89 7.95 -10.28
CA ASP A 15 -0.52 7.89 -10.83
C ASP A 15 0.37 6.90 -10.04
N THR A 16 -0.22 5.77 -9.63
CA THR A 16 0.42 4.78 -8.76
C THR A 16 0.45 3.43 -9.44
N GLU A 17 1.63 2.80 -9.39
CA GLU A 17 1.85 1.47 -9.93
C GLU A 17 1.86 0.38 -8.85
N VAL A 18 1.55 -0.84 -9.27
CA VAL A 18 1.55 -2.02 -8.38
C VAL A 18 2.53 -3.07 -8.89
N ILE A 19 3.33 -3.62 -7.98
CA ILE A 19 4.15 -4.81 -8.24
C ILE A 19 3.81 -5.83 -7.17
N ALA A 20 3.32 -7.00 -7.59
CA ALA A 20 3.21 -8.15 -6.72
C ALA A 20 4.52 -8.94 -6.76
N VAL A 21 4.98 -9.42 -5.61
CA VAL A 21 6.21 -10.19 -5.47
C VAL A 21 5.92 -11.43 -4.65
N SER A 22 6.43 -12.58 -5.07
CA SER A 22 6.56 -13.77 -4.23
C SER A 22 7.75 -14.61 -4.68
N VAL A 23 8.06 -15.64 -3.90
CA VAL A 23 9.09 -16.63 -4.19
C VAL A 23 8.74 -17.60 -5.32
N ASP A 24 7.52 -17.54 -5.85
CA ASP A 24 7.10 -18.39 -6.95
C ASP A 24 7.74 -17.97 -8.27
N SER A 25 7.90 -18.91 -9.21
CA SER A 25 8.39 -18.62 -10.55
C SER A 25 7.36 -17.84 -11.38
N GLN A 26 7.84 -17.13 -12.39
CA GLN A 26 7.00 -16.48 -13.41
C GLN A 26 6.05 -17.47 -14.12
N PHE A 27 6.41 -18.76 -14.21
CA PHE A 27 5.55 -19.79 -14.77
C PHE A 27 4.35 -20.08 -13.86
N VAL A 28 4.59 -20.15 -12.54
CA VAL A 28 3.52 -20.28 -11.54
C VAL A 28 2.62 -19.05 -11.59
N HIS A 29 3.18 -17.85 -11.68
CA HIS A 29 2.41 -16.61 -11.82
C HIS A 29 1.49 -16.64 -13.03
N LYS A 30 1.98 -17.08 -14.20
CA LYS A 30 1.18 -17.19 -15.43
C LYS A 30 0.03 -18.18 -15.25
N VAL A 31 0.32 -19.38 -14.75
CA VAL A 31 -0.71 -20.42 -14.53
C VAL A 31 -1.74 -19.92 -13.52
N TRP A 32 -1.30 -19.27 -12.43
CA TRP A 32 -2.21 -18.78 -11.40
C TRP A 32 -3.10 -17.64 -11.91
N ASN A 33 -2.56 -16.75 -12.75
CA ASN A 33 -3.36 -15.76 -13.46
C ASN A 33 -4.44 -16.42 -14.33
N ASP A 34 -4.02 -17.35 -15.20
CA ASP A 34 -4.90 -17.97 -16.19
C ASP A 34 -6.00 -18.84 -15.57
N GLN A 35 -5.68 -19.50 -14.46
CA GLN A 35 -6.54 -20.52 -13.87
C GLN A 35 -7.38 -19.99 -12.71
N GLU A 36 -6.98 -18.92 -12.02
CA GLU A 36 -7.65 -18.44 -10.80
C GLU A 36 -7.90 -16.93 -10.82
N LEU A 37 -6.83 -16.11 -10.87
CA LEU A 37 -6.97 -14.68 -10.59
C LEU A 37 -7.86 -13.97 -11.61
N ASN A 38 -7.79 -14.37 -12.88
CA ASN A 38 -8.63 -13.78 -13.91
C ASN A 38 -10.12 -14.10 -13.75
N LYS A 39 -10.46 -15.31 -13.29
CA LYS A 39 -11.84 -15.72 -12.97
C LYS A 39 -12.37 -14.95 -11.77
N MET A 40 -11.52 -14.74 -10.76
CA MET A 40 -11.88 -13.98 -9.56
C MET A 40 -12.04 -12.48 -9.84
N ALA A 41 -11.18 -11.90 -10.67
CA ALA A 41 -11.14 -10.47 -10.96
C ALA A 41 -11.98 -10.06 -12.19
N GLY A 42 -12.44 -11.03 -12.99
CA GLY A 42 -13.13 -10.81 -14.26
C GLY A 42 -12.22 -10.38 -15.42
N LYS A 43 -10.90 -10.33 -15.20
CA LYS A 43 -9.86 -9.90 -16.15
C LYS A 43 -8.49 -10.39 -15.70
N ASP A 44 -7.56 -10.52 -16.63
CA ASP A 44 -6.16 -10.81 -16.30
C ASP A 44 -5.56 -9.75 -15.37
N VAL A 45 -4.59 -10.17 -14.55
CA VAL A 45 -3.85 -9.29 -13.65
C VAL A 45 -3.17 -8.18 -14.47
N PRO A 46 -3.54 -6.90 -14.26
CA PRO A 46 -3.12 -5.80 -15.13
C PRO A 46 -1.77 -5.19 -14.74
N PHE A 47 -1.06 -5.80 -13.79
CA PHE A 47 0.19 -5.28 -13.23
C PHE A 47 1.28 -6.35 -13.13
N ARG A 48 2.52 -5.93 -12.86
CA ARG A 48 3.68 -6.83 -12.85
C ARG A 48 3.65 -7.77 -11.65
N MET A 49 3.88 -9.06 -11.91
CA MET A 49 4.11 -10.08 -10.89
C MET A 49 5.59 -10.51 -10.97
N ALA A 50 6.42 -10.04 -10.05
CA ALA A 50 7.82 -10.37 -9.96
C ALA A 50 8.03 -11.72 -9.25
N SER A 51 9.03 -12.46 -9.73
CA SER A 51 9.51 -13.69 -9.11
C SER A 51 10.76 -13.40 -8.30
N ASP A 52 10.76 -13.81 -7.04
CA ASP A 52 11.88 -13.71 -6.10
C ASP A 52 12.26 -15.09 -5.58
N GLY A 53 12.58 -16.02 -6.49
CA GLY A 53 12.82 -17.42 -6.14
C GLY A 53 13.92 -17.67 -5.10
N ALA A 54 14.87 -16.75 -4.96
CA ALA A 54 15.93 -16.81 -3.94
C ALA A 54 15.57 -16.07 -2.64
N GLY A 55 14.40 -15.41 -2.58
CA GLY A 55 13.94 -14.63 -1.43
C GLY A 55 14.78 -13.38 -1.16
N HIS A 56 15.55 -12.88 -2.11
CA HIS A 56 16.45 -11.74 -1.89
C HIS A 56 15.69 -10.45 -1.68
N ILE A 57 14.61 -10.24 -2.43
CA ILE A 57 13.73 -9.07 -2.27
C ILE A 57 13.02 -9.17 -0.93
N GLY A 58 12.43 -10.33 -0.61
CA GLY A 58 11.76 -10.55 0.67
C GLY A 58 12.68 -10.28 1.87
N LYS A 59 13.95 -10.75 1.80
CA LYS A 59 14.97 -10.50 2.84
C LYS A 59 15.32 -9.01 2.94
N ALA A 60 15.53 -8.33 1.81
CA ALA A 60 15.83 -6.90 1.78
C ALA A 60 14.72 -6.05 2.39
N TYR A 61 13.47 -6.47 2.22
CA TYR A 61 12.28 -5.81 2.79
C TYR A 61 11.89 -6.34 4.18
N GLY A 62 12.66 -7.27 4.75
CA GLY A 62 12.44 -7.80 6.11
C GLY A 62 11.18 -8.65 6.26
N VAL A 63 10.65 -9.22 5.18
CA VAL A 63 9.40 -10.00 5.17
C VAL A 63 9.60 -11.47 4.87
N TYR A 64 10.80 -11.90 4.49
CA TYR A 64 11.10 -13.30 4.19
C TYR A 64 11.20 -14.14 5.47
N ASN A 65 10.47 -15.25 5.51
CA ASN A 65 10.56 -16.25 6.56
C ASN A 65 11.46 -17.41 6.09
N GLU A 66 12.72 -17.41 6.57
CA GLU A 66 13.73 -18.43 6.24
C GLU A 66 13.27 -19.85 6.58
N ALA A 67 12.53 -20.04 7.67
CA ALA A 67 12.08 -21.35 8.10
C ALA A 67 10.96 -21.91 7.21
N ALA A 68 10.10 -21.03 6.69
CA ALA A 68 8.98 -21.42 5.83
C ALA A 68 9.30 -21.30 4.32
N GLY A 69 10.40 -20.63 3.96
CA GLY A 69 10.78 -20.38 2.57
C GLY A 69 9.85 -19.44 1.81
N VAL A 70 9.07 -18.61 2.52
CA VAL A 70 8.04 -17.73 1.93
C VAL A 70 8.01 -16.36 2.62
N ASP A 71 7.39 -15.38 1.98
CA ASP A 71 7.19 -14.06 2.56
C ASP A 71 5.97 -13.99 3.51
N PHE A 72 6.08 -13.19 4.57
CA PHE A 72 4.92 -12.62 5.26
C PHE A 72 4.15 -11.67 4.31
N ARG A 73 2.93 -11.28 4.68
CA ARG A 73 2.12 -10.37 3.86
C ARG A 73 2.59 -8.93 4.01
N GLY A 74 3.73 -8.60 3.40
CA GLY A 74 4.30 -7.26 3.32
C GLY A 74 3.67 -6.40 2.23
N ARG A 75 3.43 -5.12 2.52
CA ARG A 75 3.07 -4.09 1.55
C ARG A 75 3.89 -2.83 1.84
N PHE A 76 4.48 -2.26 0.80
CA PHE A 76 5.28 -1.05 0.88
C PHE A 76 4.71 0.01 -0.07
N ILE A 77 4.57 1.24 0.41
CA ILE A 77 4.26 2.41 -0.42
C ILE A 77 5.57 3.14 -0.61
N ILE A 78 5.99 3.27 -1.87
CA ILE A 78 7.26 3.88 -2.27
C ILE A 78 6.91 5.13 -3.09
N ASP A 79 7.50 6.27 -2.74
CA ASP A 79 7.27 7.52 -3.44
C ASP A 79 8.11 7.65 -4.72
N PRO A 80 7.90 8.71 -5.53
CA PRO A 80 8.67 8.91 -6.77
C PRO A 80 10.19 9.10 -6.58
N ASP A 81 10.65 9.39 -5.37
CA ASP A 81 12.07 9.54 -5.05
C ASP A 81 12.69 8.21 -4.57
N GLY A 82 11.89 7.13 -4.58
CA GLY A 82 12.31 5.79 -4.15
C GLY A 82 12.29 5.59 -2.64
N VAL A 83 11.64 6.48 -1.88
CA VAL A 83 11.59 6.42 -0.43
C VAL A 83 10.35 5.65 0.02
N ILE A 84 10.54 4.68 0.93
CA ILE A 84 9.43 3.98 1.58
C ILE A 84 8.72 4.96 2.52
N GLN A 85 7.46 5.29 2.20
CA GLN A 85 6.61 6.18 2.99
C GLN A 85 5.78 5.42 4.02
N ALA A 86 5.36 4.20 3.70
CA ALA A 86 4.64 3.34 4.62
C ALA A 86 4.91 1.86 4.34
N MET A 87 4.85 1.06 5.41
CA MET A 87 4.89 -0.39 5.34
C MET A 87 3.81 -1.02 6.24
N GLU A 88 3.29 -2.16 5.81
CA GLU A 88 2.38 -2.99 6.59
C GLU A 88 2.82 -4.44 6.45
N ILE A 89 2.94 -5.16 7.57
CA ILE A 89 3.30 -6.57 7.60
C ILE A 89 2.21 -7.29 8.40
N LEU A 90 1.46 -8.16 7.72
CA LEU A 90 0.49 -9.03 8.36
C LEU A 90 0.96 -10.49 8.33
N THR A 91 0.68 -11.23 9.40
CA THR A 91 0.85 -12.68 9.39
C THR A 91 -0.17 -13.32 8.42
N PRO A 92 0.05 -14.57 7.97
CA PRO A 92 -0.79 -15.20 6.93
C PRO A 92 -2.31 -15.23 7.15
N PRO A 93 -2.88 -15.35 8.38
CA PRO A 93 -4.32 -15.54 8.54
C PRO A 93 -5.16 -14.28 8.26
N VAL A 94 -4.57 -13.08 8.21
CA VAL A 94 -5.31 -11.83 8.02
C VAL A 94 -4.97 -11.19 6.67
N GLY A 95 -6.02 -10.86 5.90
CA GLY A 95 -5.89 -10.13 4.65
C GLY A 95 -5.71 -8.62 4.85
N ARG A 96 -4.99 -7.96 3.94
CA ARG A 96 -4.81 -6.51 3.94
C ARG A 96 -6.07 -5.80 3.45
N LYS A 97 -6.32 -4.58 3.95
CA LYS A 97 -7.45 -3.74 3.54
C LYS A 97 -7.04 -2.82 2.39
N LEU A 98 -7.61 -3.04 1.20
CA LEU A 98 -7.32 -2.21 0.01
C LEU A 98 -7.67 -0.73 0.22
N GLY A 99 -8.81 -0.45 0.86
CA GLY A 99 -9.23 0.92 1.13
C GLY A 99 -8.22 1.70 1.97
N GLU A 100 -7.55 1.06 2.93
CA GLU A 100 -6.50 1.72 3.71
C GLU A 100 -5.25 2.01 2.87
N THR A 101 -4.94 1.16 1.88
CA THR A 101 -3.85 1.42 0.95
C THR A 101 -4.12 2.64 0.09
N LEU A 102 -5.31 2.72 -0.51
CA LEU A 102 -5.70 3.88 -1.32
C LEU A 102 -5.75 5.17 -0.49
N ARG A 103 -6.29 5.10 0.74
CA ARG A 103 -6.32 6.24 1.67
C ARG A 103 -4.92 6.76 1.99
N GLN A 104 -3.97 5.85 2.29
CA GLN A 104 -2.59 6.22 2.57
C GLN A 104 -1.88 6.82 1.36
N ILE A 105 -2.07 6.27 0.15
CA ILE A 105 -1.52 6.84 -1.08
C ILE A 105 -1.99 8.29 -1.25
N LYS A 106 -3.31 8.53 -1.15
CA LYS A 106 -3.88 9.89 -1.23
C LYS A 106 -3.30 10.83 -0.17
N ALA A 107 -3.13 10.35 1.06
CA ALA A 107 -2.57 11.15 2.14
C ALA A 107 -1.12 11.55 1.86
N PHE A 108 -0.26 10.62 1.45
CA PHE A 108 1.13 10.92 1.11
C PHE A 108 1.24 11.83 -0.12
N GLN A 109 0.39 11.66 -1.12
CA GLN A 109 0.33 12.56 -2.27
C GLN A 109 -0.10 13.97 -1.88
N HIS A 110 -1.06 14.11 -0.98
CA HIS A 110 -1.46 15.42 -0.44
C HIS A 110 -0.30 16.10 0.31
N VAL A 111 0.36 15.38 1.22
CA VAL A 111 1.54 15.89 1.95
C VAL A 111 2.66 16.30 0.98
N ARG A 112 2.93 15.48 -0.04
CA ARG A 112 3.93 15.79 -1.08
C ARG A 112 3.55 17.03 -1.88
N LYS A 113 2.29 17.15 -2.31
CA LYS A 113 1.76 18.30 -3.06
C LYS A 113 1.88 19.61 -2.29
N THR A 114 1.74 19.59 -0.97
CA THR A 114 1.85 20.77 -0.11
C THR A 114 3.27 21.02 0.40
N GLY A 115 4.25 20.21 -0.03
CA GLY A 115 5.64 20.32 0.43
C GLY A 115 5.80 20.07 1.93
N GLY A 116 4.91 19.26 2.53
CA GLY A 116 4.87 19.04 3.98
C GLY A 116 4.23 20.17 4.79
N GLY A 117 3.69 21.20 4.14
CA GLY A 117 2.99 22.31 4.79
C GLY A 117 1.60 21.94 5.33
N GLU A 118 1.04 20.81 4.90
CA GLU A 118 -0.18 20.22 5.43
C GLU A 118 0.05 18.74 5.77
N VAL A 119 -0.54 18.29 6.88
CA VAL A 119 -0.47 16.90 7.35
C VAL A 119 -1.86 16.33 7.56
N CYS A 120 -1.98 15.02 7.29
CA CYS A 120 -3.23 14.28 7.37
C CYS A 120 -3.37 13.63 8.75
N PRO A 121 -4.35 14.03 9.59
CA PRO A 121 -4.56 13.41 10.90
C PRO A 121 -5.05 11.95 10.81
N ALA A 122 -5.20 11.29 11.96
CA ALA A 122 -5.69 9.91 12.00
C ALA A 122 -7.06 9.79 11.35
N GLY A 123 -7.25 8.76 10.51
CA GLY A 123 -8.52 8.53 9.80
C GLY A 123 -8.81 9.52 8.66
N TRP A 124 -7.87 10.43 8.35
CA TRP A 124 -8.02 11.37 7.25
C TRP A 124 -8.25 10.65 5.91
N ASP A 125 -9.16 11.21 5.12
CA ASP A 125 -9.45 10.83 3.73
C ASP A 125 -9.63 12.13 2.92
N GLU A 126 -9.63 12.01 1.60
CA GLU A 126 -9.67 13.14 0.70
C GLU A 126 -10.88 14.06 0.97
N GLY A 127 -10.62 15.37 1.07
CA GLY A 127 -11.62 16.38 1.41
C GLY A 127 -11.82 16.62 2.91
N LYS A 128 -11.26 15.78 3.80
CA LYS A 128 -11.29 16.01 5.25
C LYS A 128 -10.29 17.06 5.70
N LYS A 129 -10.49 17.57 6.92
CA LYS A 129 -9.65 18.61 7.53
C LYS A 129 -8.20 18.13 7.65
N VAL A 130 -7.28 18.98 7.20
CA VAL A 130 -5.83 18.82 7.34
C VAL A 130 -5.32 19.71 8.46
N LEU A 131 -4.11 19.41 8.95
CA LEU A 131 -3.42 20.21 9.95
C LEU A 131 -2.21 20.90 9.34
N LYS A 132 -1.89 22.11 9.81
CA LYS A 132 -0.69 22.85 9.37
C LYS A 132 0.38 22.79 10.46
N PRO A 133 1.44 21.98 10.29
CA PRO A 133 2.48 21.85 11.30
C PRO A 133 3.19 23.19 11.52
N GLY A 134 3.45 23.52 12.78
CA GLY A 134 4.17 24.73 13.18
C GLY A 134 4.14 24.95 14.68
N PRO A 135 4.96 25.86 15.23
CA PRO A 135 5.05 26.08 16.68
C PRO A 135 3.71 26.41 17.34
N ALA A 136 2.82 27.12 16.64
CA ALA A 136 1.50 27.46 17.15
C ALA A 136 0.59 26.24 17.35
N LEU A 137 0.79 25.16 16.59
CA LEU A 137 -0.02 23.94 16.69
C LEU A 137 0.43 23.04 17.85
N VAL A 138 1.68 23.20 18.32
CA VAL A 138 2.22 22.42 19.45
C VAL A 138 1.34 22.64 20.69
N ALA A 139 0.88 21.55 21.31
CA ALA A 139 -0.08 21.54 22.42
C ALA A 139 -1.48 22.14 22.11
N ASN A 140 -1.75 22.50 20.86
CA ASN A 140 -3.01 23.11 20.43
C ASN A 140 -3.78 22.26 19.39
N VAL A 141 -3.31 21.06 19.05
CA VAL A 141 -3.97 20.16 18.07
C VAL A 141 -5.46 19.94 18.39
N TRP A 142 -5.81 19.78 19.66
CA TRP A 142 -7.20 19.57 20.11
C TRP A 142 -8.16 20.72 19.77
N LYS A 143 -7.64 21.94 19.55
CA LYS A 143 -8.43 23.09 19.09
C LYS A 143 -8.77 22.99 17.61
N GLU A 144 -7.94 22.28 16.85
CA GLU A 144 -8.05 22.15 15.41
C GLU A 144 -8.60 20.79 14.97
N TRP A 145 -8.52 19.76 15.79
CA TRP A 145 -8.93 18.42 15.39
C TRP A 145 -9.55 17.62 16.54
N ASN A 146 -10.66 16.97 16.25
CA ASN A 146 -11.39 16.11 17.16
C ASN A 146 -11.29 14.65 16.66
N PRO A 147 -10.64 13.75 17.43
CA PRO A 147 -10.45 12.36 17.00
C PRO A 147 -11.75 11.57 16.82
N LYS A 148 -12.88 12.06 17.37
CA LYS A 148 -14.19 11.38 17.26
C LYS A 148 -14.89 11.59 15.93
N GLU A 149 -14.43 12.54 15.10
CA GLU A 149 -15.07 12.89 13.84
C GLU A 149 -14.49 12.11 12.64
N ASP A 150 -13.30 11.53 12.80
CA ASP A 150 -12.54 10.91 11.70
C ASP A 150 -12.23 9.42 11.86
N LEU A 151 -12.67 8.80 12.97
CA LEU A 151 -12.53 7.36 13.26
C LEU A 151 -13.86 6.64 13.11
#